data_AF-A0A7G2IW71-F1
#
_entry.id   AF-A0A7G2IW71-F1
#
_cell.length_a   1.000
_cell.length_b   1.000
_cell.length_c   1.000
_cell.angle_alpha   90.00
_cell.angle_beta   90.00
_cell.angle_gamma   90.00
#
_symmetry.space_group_name_H-M   'P 1'
#
loop_
_entity.id
_entity.type
_entity.pdbx_description
1 polymer ?
#
loop_
_entity_poly.entity_id
_entity_poly.type
_entity_poly.pdbx_seq_one_letter_code
_entity_poly.pdbx_strand_id
1 'polypeptide(L)'
;MITMDVKGLDELERQLTALGEKVGTKVLRDAGREALKVVEEDMKQHAGFDDASSAEHMRDSIKNSRIHPERSRKYGSHPSGWPQQKALHESAGPGVRDG
;
A
#
# COMPACT_ATOMS: atom_id res chain seq x y z
N MET A 1 51.02 -7.56 32.57
CA MET A 1 49.97 -6.81 31.84
C MET A 1 48.99 -7.84 31.30
N ILE A 2 47.73 -7.80 31.75
CA ILE A 2 46.70 -8.76 31.30
C ILE A 2 46.03 -8.16 30.07
N THR A 3 46.00 -8.91 28.97
CA THR A 3 45.33 -8.54 27.72
C THR A 3 43.96 -9.20 27.67
N MET A 4 42.90 -8.42 27.47
CA MET A 4 41.52 -8.89 27.36
C MET A 4 41.06 -8.77 25.91
N ASP A 5 40.63 -9.88 25.31
CA ASP A 5 40.12 -9.95 23.93
C ASP A 5 38.58 -9.96 23.98
N VAL A 6 37.95 -8.91 23.44
CA VAL A 6 36.49 -8.76 23.39
C VAL A 6 36.03 -9.06 21.97
N LYS A 7 35.24 -10.13 21.81
CA LYS A 7 34.70 -10.59 20.51
C LYS A 7 33.21 -10.32 20.42
N GLY A 8 32.70 -10.15 19.20
CA GLY A 8 31.25 -10.08 18.92
C GLY A 8 30.66 -8.66 18.83
N LEU A 9 31.49 -7.61 18.93
CA LEU A 9 31.02 -6.22 18.80
C LEU A 9 30.48 -5.92 17.39
N ASP A 10 31.12 -6.46 16.35
CA ASP A 10 30.68 -6.29 14.96
C ASP A 10 29.30 -6.91 14.70
N GLU A 11 29.00 -8.05 15.33
CA GLU A 11 27.70 -8.70 15.21
C GLU A 11 26.62 -7.90 15.96
N LEU A 12 26.96 -7.36 17.13
CA LEU A 12 26.08 -6.47 17.87
C LEU A 12 25.76 -5.20 17.05
N GLU A 13 26.74 -4.60 16.40
CA GLU A 13 26.55 -3.43 15.53
C GLU A 13 25.57 -3.72 14.39
N ARG A 14 25.73 -4.87 13.71
CA ARG A 14 24.83 -5.30 12.63
C ARG A 14 23.39 -5.46 13.11
N GLN A 15 23.20 -6.12 14.25
CA GLN A 15 21.86 -6.33 14.82
C GLN A 15 21.20 -5.02 15.26
N LEU A 16 21.96 -4.12 15.88
CA LEU A 16 21.46 -2.80 16.27
C LEU A 16 21.10 -1.94 15.07
N THR A 17 21.89 -1.98 14.00
CA THR A 17 21.61 -1.27 12.75
C THR A 17 20.33 -1.79 12.10
N ALA A 18 20.20 -3.11 11.95
CA ALA A 18 19.00 -3.74 11.38
C ALA A 18 17.73 -3.45 12.22
N LEU A 19 17.87 -3.45 13.55
CA LEU A 19 16.79 -3.08 14.45
C LEU A 19 16.40 -1.60 14.26
N GLY A 20 17.39 -0.71 14.17
CA GLY A 20 17.19 0.71 13.92
C GLY A 20 16.44 0.99 12.62
N GLU A 21 16.85 0.35 11.51
CA GLU A 21 16.17 0.47 10.21
C GLU A 21 14.71 0.01 10.28
N LYS A 22 14.46 -1.13 10.93
CA LYS A 22 13.11 -1.68 11.07
C LYS A 22 12.21 -0.79 11.93
N VAL A 23 12.73 -0.25 13.03
CA VAL A 23 11.97 0.63 13.91
C VAL A 23 11.75 1.99 13.25
N GLY A 24 12.78 2.57 12.64
CA GLY A 24 12.70 3.86 11.94
C GLY A 24 11.67 3.82 10.80
N THR A 25 11.69 2.77 9.98
CA THR A 25 10.70 2.61 8.90
C THR A 25 9.28 2.44 9.42
N LYS A 26 9.08 1.75 10.55
CA LYS A 26 7.76 1.62 11.18
C LYS A 26 7.25 2.97 11.70
N VAL A 27 8.09 3.70 12.45
CA VAL A 27 7.73 5.01 13.00
C VAL A 27 7.37 6.00 11.90
N LEU A 28 8.17 6.06 10.83
CA LEU A 28 7.88 6.95 9.69
C LEU A 28 6.56 6.60 9.01
N ARG A 29 6.28 5.30 8.80
CA ARG A 29 5.01 4.84 8.22
C ARG A 29 3.82 5.16 9.12
N ASP A 30 3.98 5.06 10.43
CA ASP A 30 2.90 5.30 11.39
C ASP A 30 2.60 6.80 11.47
N ALA A 31 3.64 7.64 11.53
CA ALA A 31 3.52 9.10 11.46
C ALA A 31 2.88 9.56 10.14
N GLY A 32 3.29 8.98 9.00
CA GLY A 32 2.67 9.29 7.70
C GLY A 32 1.18 8.95 7.65
N ARG A 33 0.75 7.84 8.25
CA ARG A 33 -0.68 7.50 8.34
C ARG A 33 -1.45 8.47 9.22
N GLU A 34 -0.86 8.89 10.33
CA GLU A 34 -1.48 9.88 11.21
C GLU A 34 -1.66 11.21 10.49
N ALA A 35 -0.64 11.68 9.76
CA ALA A 35 -0.70 12.91 8.98
C ALA A 35 -1.77 12.87 7.88
N LEU A 36 -2.02 11.70 7.27
CA LEU A 36 -3.00 11.53 6.21
C LEU A 36 -4.46 11.38 6.70
N LYS A 37 -4.71 11.33 8.01
CA LYS A 37 -6.09 11.22 8.54
C LYS A 37 -6.97 12.39 8.14
N VAL A 38 -6.42 13.60 8.15
CA VAL A 38 -7.15 14.83 7.76
C VAL A 38 -7.62 14.75 6.31
N VAL A 39 -6.76 14.22 5.43
CA VAL A 39 -7.10 14.04 4.01
C VAL A 39 -8.17 12.96 3.84
N GLU A 40 -8.05 11.85 4.56
CA GLU A 40 -9.07 10.78 4.53
C GLU A 40 -10.44 11.29 4.97
N GLU A 41 -10.48 12.10 6.02
CA GLU A 41 -11.70 12.72 6.53
C GLU A 41 -12.31 13.70 5.51
N ASP A 42 -11.50 14.61 4.96
CA ASP A 42 -11.94 15.57 3.95
C ASP A 42 -12.52 14.86 2.71
N MET A 43 -11.83 13.82 2.22
CA MET A 43 -12.30 13.03 1.08
C MET A 43 -13.62 12.31 1.38
N LYS A 44 -13.84 11.83 2.61
CA LYS A 44 -15.10 11.17 2.99
C LYS A 44 -16.26 12.16 3.08
N GLN A 45 -16.01 13.35 3.62
CA GLN A 45 -17.03 14.39 3.75
C GLN A 45 -17.51 14.91 2.40
N HIS A 46 -16.62 14.96 1.40
CA HIS A 46 -16.92 15.50 0.07
C HIS A 46 -17.19 14.43 -0.99
N ALA A 47 -17.07 13.14 -0.66
CA ALA A 47 -17.43 12.06 -1.57
C ALA A 47 -18.95 11.99 -1.78
N GLY A 48 -19.35 11.72 -3.03
CA GLY A 48 -20.76 11.56 -3.38
C GLY A 48 -21.45 10.51 -2.52
N PHE A 49 -22.54 10.93 -1.87
CA PHE A 49 -23.38 10.11 -1.01
C PHE A 49 -24.83 10.23 -1.45
N ASP A 50 -25.52 9.10 -1.53
CA ASP A 50 -26.94 9.02 -1.87
C ASP A 50 -27.65 8.17 -0.83
N ASP A 51 -28.41 8.80 0.06
CA ASP A 51 -29.09 8.15 1.19
C ASP A 51 -30.19 7.16 0.75
N ALA A 52 -30.67 7.26 -0.49
CA ALA A 52 -31.67 6.34 -1.04
C ALA A 52 -31.06 5.06 -1.64
N SER A 53 -29.75 5.03 -1.85
CA SER A 53 -29.06 3.90 -2.46
C SER A 53 -28.52 2.94 -1.40
N SER A 54 -28.86 1.66 -1.53
CA SER A 54 -28.33 0.58 -0.67
C SER A 54 -26.99 0.02 -1.15
N ALA A 55 -26.44 0.56 -2.24
CA ALA A 55 -25.14 0.15 -2.79
C ALA A 55 -23.97 0.79 -2.02
N GLU A 56 -22.79 0.16 -2.08
CA GLU A 56 -21.57 0.70 -1.45
C GLU A 56 -21.27 2.11 -1.99
N HIS A 57 -21.16 3.09 -1.09
CA HIS A 57 -20.83 4.47 -1.48
C HIS A 57 -19.32 4.64 -1.62
N MET A 58 -18.90 5.52 -2.52
CA MET A 58 -17.47 5.81 -2.73
C MET A 58 -16.76 6.22 -1.43
N ARG A 59 -17.46 6.93 -0.53
CA ARG A 59 -16.92 7.37 0.77
C ARG A 59 -16.47 6.20 1.66
N ASP A 60 -17.16 5.05 1.58
CA ASP A 60 -16.94 3.91 2.48
C ASP A 60 -15.66 3.15 2.12
N SER A 61 -15.24 3.25 0.85
CA SER A 61 -14.01 2.60 0.35
C SER A 61 -12.74 3.44 0.55
N ILE A 62 -12.85 4.71 0.98
CA ILE A 62 -11.71 5.62 1.20
C ILE A 62 -10.97 5.23 2.47
N LYS A 63 -9.70 4.83 2.32
CA LYS A 63 -8.84 4.41 3.43
C LYS A 63 -7.37 4.62 3.13
N ASN A 64 -6.61 5.01 4.16
CA ASN A 64 -5.16 5.02 4.12
C ASN A 64 -4.62 3.58 4.05
N SER A 65 -4.28 3.09 2.85
CA SER A 65 -3.89 1.70 2.63
C SER A 65 -2.40 1.44 2.90
N ARG A 66 -2.08 0.23 3.40
CA ARG A 66 -0.70 -0.26 3.43
C ARG A 66 -0.34 -0.77 2.04
N ILE A 67 0.68 -0.20 1.42
CA ILE A 67 1.29 -0.81 0.24
C ILE A 67 2.03 -2.07 0.71
N HIS A 68 1.44 -3.24 0.46
CA HIS A 68 2.13 -4.52 0.65
C HIS A 68 3.10 -4.71 -0.52
N PRO A 69 4.42 -4.82 -0.31
CA PRO A 69 5.38 -4.95 -1.41
C PRO A 69 5.09 -6.17 -2.28
N GLU A 70 4.54 -7.24 -1.71
CA GLU A 70 4.09 -8.44 -2.44
C GLU A 70 2.87 -8.19 -3.35
N ARG A 71 1.88 -7.40 -2.89
CA ARG A 71 0.73 -7.00 -3.72
C ARG A 71 1.12 -5.98 -4.79
N SER A 72 2.10 -5.13 -4.48
CA SER A 72 2.65 -4.16 -5.44
C SER A 72 3.33 -4.86 -6.62
N ARG A 73 3.93 -6.04 -6.44
CA ARG A 73 4.48 -6.84 -7.55
C ARG A 73 3.40 -7.42 -8.46
N LYS A 74 2.26 -7.85 -7.89
CA LYS A 74 1.11 -8.36 -8.67
C LYS A 74 0.46 -7.29 -9.54
N TYR A 75 0.52 -6.02 -9.12
CA TYR A 75 -0.07 -4.87 -9.82
C TYR A 75 1.00 -3.87 -10.32
N GLY A 76 2.23 -4.32 -10.51
CA GLY A 76 3.39 -3.46 -10.73
C GLY A 76 3.44 -2.81 -12.12
N SER A 77 3.38 -1.48 -12.13
CA SER A 77 3.91 -0.53 -13.12
C SER A 77 3.22 -0.32 -14.47
N HIS A 78 2.25 -1.14 -14.88
CA HIS A 78 1.47 -0.86 -16.10
C HIS A 78 0.00 -0.57 -15.77
N PRO A 79 -0.64 0.42 -16.42
CA PRO A 79 -2.06 0.73 -16.21
C PRO A 79 -2.98 -0.46 -16.53
N SER A 80 -2.49 -1.51 -17.20
CA SER A 80 -3.21 -2.75 -17.53
C SER A 80 -3.48 -3.69 -16.36
N GLY A 81 -2.94 -3.45 -15.17
CA GLY A 81 -3.18 -4.28 -13.98
C GLY A 81 -4.49 -4.00 -13.24
N TRP A 82 -5.25 -2.97 -13.63
CA TRP A 82 -6.50 -2.62 -12.95
C TRP A 82 -7.59 -3.64 -13.27
N PRO A 83 -8.30 -4.21 -12.27
CA PRO A 83 -9.38 -5.17 -12.51
C PRO A 83 -10.49 -4.60 -13.42
N GLN A 84 -10.61 -3.27 -13.51
CA GLN A 84 -11.51 -2.59 -14.45
C GLN A 84 -11.11 -2.78 -15.93
N GLN A 85 -9.84 -2.98 -16.27
CA GLN A 85 -9.43 -3.21 -17.68
C GLN A 85 -9.66 -4.66 -18.13
N LYS A 86 -9.56 -5.65 -17.23
CA LYS A 86 -9.83 -7.05 -17.60
C LYS A 86 -11.31 -7.25 -17.98
N ALA A 87 -12.23 -6.57 -17.28
CA ALA A 87 -13.66 -6.59 -17.60
C ALA A 87 -14.01 -5.94 -18.95
N LEU A 88 -13.25 -4.93 -19.38
CA LEU A 88 -13.41 -4.28 -20.69
C LEU A 88 -12.89 -5.15 -21.85
N HIS A 89 -11.84 -5.94 -21.62
CA HIS A 89 -11.30 -6.84 -22.64
C HIS A 89 -12.10 -8.15 -22.76
N GLU A 90 -12.75 -8.59 -21.67
CA GLU A 90 -13.55 -9.82 -21.65
C GLU A 90 -14.98 -9.59 -22.19
N SER A 91 -15.47 -8.35 -22.22
CA SER A 91 -16.72 -7.96 -22.88
C SER A 91 -16.59 -7.68 -24.39
N ALA A 92 -15.36 -7.51 -24.88
CA ALA A 92 -15.05 -7.46 -26.30
C ALA A 92 -14.84 -8.87 -26.84
N GLY A 93 -15.94 -9.61 -27.04
CA GLY A 93 -15.93 -10.89 -27.76
C GLY A 93 -15.32 -10.74 -29.16
N PRO A 94 -14.79 -11.83 -29.76
CA PRO A 94 -14.18 -11.77 -31.08
C PRO A 94 -15.21 -11.27 -32.10
N GLY A 95 -15.00 -10.04 -32.58
CA GLY A 95 -15.78 -9.46 -33.65
C GLY A 95 -15.70 -10.35 -34.88
N VAL A 96 -16.84 -10.94 -35.24
CA VAL A 96 -17.05 -11.65 -36.49
C VAL A 96 -16.75 -10.67 -37.62
N ARG A 97 -15.61 -10.87 -38.29
CA ARG A 97 -15.36 -10.31 -39.61
C ARG A 97 -15.84 -11.37 -40.59
N ASP A 98 -17.02 -11.16 -41.18
CA ASP A 98 -17.44 -11.87 -42.38
C ASP A 98 -18.34 -10.95 -43.21
N GLY A 99 -18.02 -10.82 -44.50
CA GLY A 99 -18.91 -10.33 -45.56
C GLY A 99 -18.75 -8.88 -45.98
#